data_AF-A0A0Q0FJ03-F1
#
_entry.id   AF-A0A0Q0FJ03-F1
#
_cell.length_a   1.000
_cell.length_b   1.000
_cell.length_c   1.000
_cell.angle_alpha   90.00
_cell.angle_beta   90.00
_cell.angle_gamma   90.00
#
_symmetry.space_group_name_H-M   'P 1'
#
loop_
_entity.id
_entity.type
_entity.pdbx_description
1 polymer ?
#
loop_
_entity_poly.entity_id
_entity_poly.type
_entity_poly.pdbx_seq_one_letter_code
_entity_poly.pdbx_strand_id
1 'polypeptide(L)'
;MANGEFGLEREFKIIKSGIRDIFTPHIPVDEKEHFFGREEEATRLVSVINSPGQHILVYGDRGVGKTSLAKTTCKVLLHKLQRGLFFEKSCDSRDTFATIFEKPLEASGVDFSFKEKTQTHNEGAGAGLDIGIAKANIASKREIKTTTSAIFKPDSPSWVANQLKDLSGVFLIDEADSIQSDDDKKKIAELIKLLSDSNSDFKLVVVGIAATGEELTAGHPSVERCLKEVSL
;
A
#
# COMPACT_ATOMS: atom_id res chain seq x y z
N MET A 1 49.68 -13.55 24.65
CA MET A 1 49.58 -14.64 23.66
C MET A 1 48.21 -14.54 23.02
N ALA A 2 48.22 -14.46 21.68
CA ALA A 2 47.14 -14.34 20.70
C ALA A 2 45.71 -14.02 21.18
N ASN A 3 45.25 -12.81 20.83
CA ASN A 3 43.84 -12.52 20.58
C ASN A 3 43.32 -13.57 19.57
N GLY A 4 42.51 -14.52 20.04
CA GLY A 4 41.86 -15.51 19.19
C GLY A 4 41.14 -14.80 18.05
N GLU A 5 41.70 -14.97 16.85
CA GLU A 5 41.20 -14.58 15.52
C GLU A 5 39.94 -13.71 15.53
N PHE A 6 40.04 -12.37 15.64
CA PHE A 6 38.98 -11.39 15.29
C PHE A 6 37.51 -11.75 15.66
N GLY A 7 37.25 -12.55 16.71
CA GLY A 7 35.91 -13.07 17.02
C GLY A 7 35.42 -14.26 16.17
N LEU A 8 36.24 -14.81 15.26
CA LEU A 8 35.95 -15.98 14.42
C LEU A 8 35.66 -17.24 15.24
N GLU A 9 36.41 -17.49 16.33
CA GLU A 9 36.12 -18.64 17.21
C GLU A 9 34.73 -18.55 17.86
N ARG A 10 34.29 -17.33 18.18
CA ARG A 10 32.95 -17.07 18.73
C ARG A 10 31.88 -17.30 17.66
N GLU A 11 32.12 -16.82 16.44
CA GLU A 11 31.25 -17.05 15.29
C GLU A 11 31.12 -18.54 14.95
N PHE A 12 32.22 -19.30 14.96
CA PHE A 12 32.19 -20.75 14.76
C PHE A 12 31.36 -21.47 15.82
N LYS A 13 31.43 -21.05 17.09
CA LYS A 13 30.59 -21.60 18.17
C LYS A 13 29.11 -21.28 17.98
N ILE A 14 28.78 -20.07 17.49
CA ILE A 14 27.41 -19.64 17.19
C ILE A 14 26.83 -20.42 16.01
N ILE A 15 27.61 -20.64 14.95
CA ILE A 15 27.18 -21.44 13.80
C ILE A 15 26.98 -22.90 14.21
N LYS A 16 27.92 -23.48 14.96
CA LYS A 16 27.84 -24.88 15.41
C LYS A 16 26.69 -25.15 16.38
N SER A 17 26.21 -24.14 17.12
CA SER A 17 25.08 -24.32 18.03
C SER A 17 23.71 -24.35 17.35
N GLY A 18 23.62 -23.96 16.06
CA GLY A 18 22.34 -23.81 15.36
C GLY A 18 21.47 -22.67 15.89
N ILE A 19 21.97 -21.84 16.81
CA ILE A 19 21.16 -20.79 17.44
C ILE A 19 20.68 -19.74 16.44
N ARG A 20 21.41 -19.55 15.33
CA ARG A 20 21.01 -18.66 14.23
C ARG A 20 19.92 -19.23 13.34
N ASP A 21 19.63 -20.52 13.44
CA ASP A 21 18.52 -21.16 12.74
C ASP A 21 17.24 -21.16 13.59
N ILE A 22 17.38 -20.94 14.91
CA ILE A 22 16.28 -20.91 15.90
C ILE A 22 15.93 -19.46 16.30
N PHE A 23 16.95 -18.61 16.45
CA PHE A 23 16.83 -17.22 16.86
C PHE A 23 17.23 -16.30 15.70
N THR A 24 16.27 -16.08 14.80
CA THR A 24 16.39 -15.20 13.63
C THR A 24 15.54 -13.92 13.80
N PRO A 25 15.92 -12.98 14.69
CA PRO A 25 15.14 -11.76 14.91
C PRO A 25 14.95 -10.88 13.66
N HIS A 26 15.73 -11.15 12.59
CA HIS A 26 15.70 -10.42 11.33
C HIS A 26 15.45 -11.31 10.08
N ILE A 27 15.22 -12.63 10.25
CA ILE A 27 14.92 -13.56 9.14
C ILE A 27 13.63 -14.32 9.51
N PRO A 28 12.58 -14.29 8.66
CA PRO A 28 11.37 -15.08 8.92
C PRO A 28 11.69 -16.59 8.96
N VAL A 29 11.18 -17.29 9.99
CA VAL A 29 11.35 -18.72 10.28
C VAL A 29 10.19 -19.52 9.65
N ASP A 30 10.27 -20.84 9.60
CA ASP A 30 9.25 -21.70 8.99
C ASP A 30 7.78 -21.42 9.42
N GLU A 31 6.89 -21.55 8.43
CA GLU A 31 5.55 -20.93 8.34
C GLU A 31 4.52 -21.30 9.42
N LYS A 32 4.74 -22.33 10.24
CA LYS A 32 3.81 -22.71 11.32
C LYS A 32 4.20 -22.14 12.67
N GLU A 33 5.50 -21.98 12.93
CA GLU A 33 6.02 -21.46 14.19
C GLU A 33 5.73 -19.96 14.32
N HIS A 34 5.54 -19.26 13.19
CA HIS A 34 5.11 -17.87 13.13
C HIS A 34 3.71 -17.57 13.66
N PHE A 35 2.84 -18.57 13.74
CA PHE A 35 1.46 -18.40 14.19
C PHE A 35 1.19 -18.98 15.56
N PHE A 36 2.22 -19.45 16.28
CA PHE A 36 2.03 -20.05 17.61
C PHE A 36 1.32 -19.08 18.55
N GLY A 37 0.12 -19.44 19.00
CA GLY A 37 -0.73 -18.61 19.85
C GLY A 37 -1.50 -17.50 19.11
N ARG A 38 -1.51 -17.51 17.77
CA ARG A 38 -2.25 -16.59 16.88
C ARG A 38 -3.03 -17.33 15.80
N GLU A 39 -3.30 -18.62 16.01
CA GLU A 39 -3.92 -19.49 15.01
C GLU A 39 -5.35 -19.07 14.69
N GLU A 40 -6.12 -18.59 15.67
CA GLU A 40 -7.47 -18.10 15.45
C GLU A 40 -7.47 -16.83 14.60
N GLU A 41 -6.61 -15.87 14.91
CA GLU A 41 -6.49 -14.63 14.15
C GLU A 41 -6.00 -14.91 12.74
N ALA A 42 -4.96 -15.74 12.58
CA ALA A 42 -4.48 -16.16 11.26
C ALA A 42 -5.58 -16.84 10.45
N THR A 43 -6.39 -17.71 11.07
CA THR A 43 -7.53 -18.37 10.41
C THR A 43 -8.58 -17.36 9.94
N ARG A 44 -8.84 -16.29 10.71
CA ARG A 44 -9.74 -15.20 10.29
C ARG A 44 -9.19 -14.44 9.08
N LEU A 45 -7.89 -14.19 9.02
CA LEU A 45 -7.27 -13.55 7.86
C LEU A 45 -7.37 -14.43 6.60
N VAL A 46 -7.09 -15.74 6.75
CA VAL A 46 -7.15 -16.70 5.63
C VAL A 46 -8.57 -16.84 5.06
N SER A 47 -9.59 -16.87 5.91
CA SER A 47 -10.97 -17.03 5.44
C SER A 47 -11.43 -15.85 4.58
N VAL A 48 -10.90 -14.66 4.82
CA VAL A 48 -11.28 -13.43 4.10
C VAL A 48 -10.58 -13.30 2.76
N ILE A 49 -9.30 -13.66 2.68
CA ILE A 49 -8.53 -13.57 1.42
C ILE A 49 -9.21 -14.42 0.33
N ASN A 50 -9.85 -15.53 0.71
CA ASN A 50 -10.61 -16.39 -0.19
C ASN A 50 -12.11 -16.04 -0.32
N SER A 51 -12.60 -15.05 0.43
CA SER A 51 -14.02 -14.65 0.41
C SER A 51 -14.25 -13.50 -0.57
N PRO A 52 -15.18 -13.64 -1.53
CA PRO A 52 -15.54 -12.58 -2.45
C PRO A 52 -16.08 -11.34 -1.69
N GLY A 53 -15.72 -10.15 -2.16
CA GLY A 53 -16.19 -8.88 -1.58
C GLY A 53 -15.72 -8.53 -0.15
N GLN A 54 -14.93 -9.37 0.52
CA GLN A 54 -14.41 -9.05 1.86
C GLN A 54 -12.95 -8.58 1.83
N HIS A 55 -12.63 -7.69 2.78
CA HIS A 55 -11.34 -7.06 3.04
C HIS A 55 -11.04 -7.18 4.55
N ILE A 56 -9.80 -6.90 4.98
CA ILE A 56 -9.37 -7.15 6.36
C ILE A 56 -8.98 -5.84 7.04
N LEU A 57 -9.40 -5.70 8.29
CA LEU A 57 -8.92 -4.67 9.21
C LEU A 57 -8.29 -5.34 10.43
N VAL A 58 -7.01 -5.07 10.67
CA VAL A 58 -6.25 -5.59 11.82
C VAL A 58 -5.85 -4.43 12.72
N TYR A 59 -6.28 -4.46 13.98
CA TYR A 59 -6.00 -3.36 14.92
C TYR A 59 -5.79 -3.87 16.35
N GLY A 60 -5.32 -2.98 17.22
CA GLY A 60 -4.95 -3.30 18.61
C GLY A 60 -3.74 -2.50 19.07
N ASP A 61 -3.21 -2.82 20.25
CA ASP A 61 -2.15 -2.05 20.90
C ASP A 61 -0.79 -2.14 20.18
N ARG A 62 0.10 -1.18 20.44
CA ARG A 62 1.46 -1.21 19.91
C ARG A 62 2.22 -2.44 20.41
N GLY A 63 2.96 -3.10 19.52
CA GLY A 63 3.86 -4.20 19.90
C GLY A 63 3.21 -5.59 20.04
N VAL A 64 1.89 -5.72 19.83
CA VAL A 64 1.18 -7.01 19.94
C VAL A 64 1.40 -7.96 18.74
N GLY A 65 2.11 -7.51 17.70
CA GLY A 65 2.47 -8.34 16.54
C GLY A 65 1.53 -8.24 15.33
N LYS A 66 0.69 -7.20 15.23
CA LYS A 66 -0.27 -7.00 14.12
C LYS A 66 0.35 -7.11 12.72
N THR A 67 1.40 -6.32 12.45
CA THR A 67 2.14 -6.34 11.18
C THR A 67 2.69 -7.72 10.88
N SER A 68 3.31 -8.37 11.88
CA SER A 68 3.91 -9.70 11.72
C SER A 68 2.86 -10.73 11.34
N LEU A 69 1.73 -10.75 12.05
CA LEU A 69 0.61 -11.65 11.77
C LEU A 69 0.06 -11.43 10.36
N ALA A 70 -0.27 -10.17 10.02
CA ALA A 70 -0.90 -9.84 8.74
C ALA A 70 0.03 -10.16 7.56
N LYS A 71 1.28 -9.70 7.64
CA LYS A 71 2.30 -9.90 6.60
C LYS A 71 2.60 -11.38 6.38
N THR A 72 2.84 -12.12 7.47
CA THR A 72 3.17 -13.55 7.36
C THR A 72 1.99 -14.33 6.81
N THR A 73 0.77 -14.09 7.30
CA THR A 73 -0.43 -14.79 6.81
C THR A 73 -0.64 -14.56 5.31
N CYS A 74 -0.58 -13.29 4.87
CA CYS A 74 -0.79 -12.95 3.47
C CYS A 74 0.28 -13.57 2.57
N LYS A 75 1.56 -13.49 2.95
CA LYS A 75 2.65 -14.06 2.16
C LYS A 75 2.59 -15.58 2.06
N VAL A 76 2.38 -16.26 3.18
CA VAL A 76 2.24 -17.73 3.20
C VAL A 76 1.07 -18.18 2.34
N LEU A 77 -0.08 -17.51 2.46
CA LEU A 77 -1.26 -17.88 1.69
C LEU A 77 -1.06 -17.66 0.19
N LEU A 78 -0.58 -16.49 -0.22
CA LEU A 78 -0.33 -16.20 -1.65
C LEU A 78 0.72 -17.14 -2.25
N HIS A 79 1.77 -17.47 -1.49
CA HIS A 79 2.76 -18.46 -1.91
C HIS A 79 2.13 -19.84 -2.15
N LYS A 80 1.26 -20.29 -1.25
CA LYS A 80 0.54 -21.57 -1.38
C LYS A 80 -0.46 -21.60 -2.52
N LEU A 81 -1.14 -20.49 -2.78
CA LEU A 81 -2.09 -20.37 -3.89
C LEU A 81 -1.41 -20.23 -5.25
N GLN A 82 -0.10 -19.94 -5.28
CA GLN A 82 0.68 -19.65 -6.49
C GLN A 82 0.00 -18.64 -7.42
N ARG A 83 -0.73 -17.68 -6.83
CA ARG A 83 -1.57 -16.72 -7.55
C ARG A 83 -1.57 -15.39 -6.81
N GLY A 84 -1.67 -14.32 -7.60
CA GLY A 84 -1.90 -12.97 -7.12
C GLY A 84 -0.63 -12.23 -6.73
N LEU A 85 -0.67 -10.91 -6.81
CA LEU A 85 0.42 -10.02 -6.41
C LEU A 85 0.35 -9.72 -4.92
N PHE A 86 1.51 -9.49 -4.29
CA PHE A 86 1.58 -8.97 -2.93
C PHE A 86 2.19 -7.57 -2.95
N PHE A 87 1.44 -6.60 -2.43
CA PHE A 87 1.90 -5.24 -2.21
C PHE A 87 1.97 -4.95 -0.71
N GLU A 88 2.90 -4.07 -0.33
CA GLU A 88 3.09 -3.63 1.05
C GLU A 88 3.47 -2.16 1.09
N LYS A 89 2.84 -1.41 1.99
CA LYS A 89 3.12 -0.01 2.29
C LYS A 89 3.00 0.22 3.80
N SER A 90 4.12 0.56 4.45
CA SER A 90 4.11 1.14 5.80
C SER A 90 3.85 2.65 5.66
N CYS A 91 2.80 3.14 6.32
CA CYS A 91 2.38 4.52 6.26
C CYS A 91 3.11 5.40 7.27
N ASP A 92 3.53 6.59 6.84
CA ASP A 92 4.01 7.66 7.71
C ASP A 92 3.08 8.88 7.67
N SER A 93 3.43 9.92 8.43
CA SER A 93 2.60 11.14 8.55
C SER A 93 2.52 11.99 7.28
N ARG A 94 3.30 11.69 6.24
CA ARG A 94 3.31 12.39 4.95
C ARG A 94 2.57 11.62 3.88
N ASP A 95 2.18 10.39 4.14
CA ASP A 95 1.43 9.59 3.18
C ASP A 95 0.02 10.15 2.97
N THR A 96 -0.37 10.15 1.70
CA THR A 96 -1.70 10.52 1.21
C THR A 96 -2.30 9.34 0.48
N PHE A 97 -3.60 9.37 0.22
CA PHE A 97 -4.26 8.34 -0.57
C PHE A 97 -3.51 8.07 -1.89
N ALA A 98 -3.11 9.13 -2.60
CA ALA A 98 -2.38 8.98 -3.85
C ALA A 98 -1.04 8.26 -3.71
N THR A 99 -0.24 8.58 -2.68
CA THR A 99 1.10 7.97 -2.49
C THR A 99 1.01 6.53 -2.02
N ILE A 100 -0.04 6.18 -1.28
CA ILE A 100 -0.27 4.81 -0.79
C ILE A 100 -0.48 3.84 -1.97
N PHE A 101 -1.23 4.25 -3.00
CA PHE A 101 -1.61 3.37 -4.11
C PHE A 101 -0.70 3.42 -5.35
N GLU A 102 0.41 4.16 -5.34
CA GLU A 102 1.32 4.27 -6.49
C GLU A 102 1.76 2.88 -7.01
N LYS A 103 2.28 2.00 -6.14
CA LYS A 103 2.80 0.68 -6.56
C LYS A 103 1.72 -0.26 -7.15
N PRO A 104 0.54 -0.45 -6.50
CA PRO A 104 -0.54 -1.21 -7.14
C PRO A 104 -0.97 -0.65 -8.50
N LEU A 105 -1.02 0.67 -8.65
CA LEU A 105 -1.42 1.32 -9.89
C LEU A 105 -0.37 1.16 -11.00
N GLU A 106 0.93 1.22 -10.66
CA GLU A 106 2.01 0.90 -11.60
C GLU A 106 1.84 -0.53 -12.13
N ALA A 107 1.53 -1.47 -11.24
CA ALA A 107 1.31 -2.87 -11.62
C ALA A 107 0.04 -3.08 -12.45
N SER A 108 -0.96 -2.19 -12.35
CA SER A 108 -2.14 -2.19 -13.23
C SER A 108 -1.89 -1.49 -14.58
N GLY A 109 -0.66 -1.04 -14.85
CA GLY A 109 -0.26 -0.40 -16.11
C GLY A 109 -0.42 1.13 -16.14
N VAL A 110 -0.64 1.77 -14.98
CA VAL A 110 -0.65 3.23 -14.88
C VAL A 110 0.78 3.75 -14.90
N ASP A 111 1.07 4.65 -15.84
CA ASP A 111 2.39 5.25 -15.98
C ASP A 111 2.51 6.58 -15.21
N PHE A 112 3.37 6.59 -14.18
CA PHE A 112 3.69 7.78 -13.38
C PHE A 112 4.98 8.50 -13.83
N SER A 113 5.61 8.08 -14.94
CA SER A 113 6.91 8.58 -15.40
C SER A 113 6.91 10.05 -15.87
N PHE A 114 5.76 10.72 -15.93
CA PHE A 114 5.66 12.16 -16.19
C PHE A 114 5.94 13.01 -14.93
N LYS A 115 7.14 12.86 -14.34
CA LYS A 115 7.67 13.77 -13.31
C LYS A 115 8.77 14.64 -13.94
N GLU A 116 8.41 15.90 -14.21
CA GLU A 116 9.24 17.07 -14.55
C GLU A 116 10.24 16.99 -15.73
N LYS A 117 9.94 17.73 -16.81
CA LYS A 117 10.99 18.39 -17.62
C LYS A 117 10.97 19.87 -17.29
N THR A 118 11.91 20.31 -16.46
CA THR A 118 12.20 21.73 -16.21
C THR A 118 12.57 22.40 -17.53
N GLN A 119 11.70 23.28 -18.05
CA GLN A 119 12.11 24.23 -19.08
C GLN A 119 12.56 25.51 -18.39
N THR A 120 13.87 25.72 -18.39
CA THR A 120 14.50 26.98 -18.01
C THR A 120 14.08 28.05 -19.01
N HIS A 121 13.17 28.94 -18.64
CA HIS A 121 12.91 30.17 -19.37
C HIS A 121 14.05 31.15 -19.08
N ASN A 122 14.94 31.37 -20.05
CA ASN A 122 15.79 32.55 -20.03
C ASN A 122 14.94 33.76 -20.41
N GLU A 123 14.90 34.73 -19.51
CA GLU A 123 14.29 36.03 -19.69
C GLU A 123 14.93 36.79 -20.86
N GLY A 124 14.10 37.35 -21.72
CA GLY A 124 14.48 38.21 -22.83
C GLY A 124 13.31 39.13 -23.18
N ALA A 125 13.42 40.37 -22.71
CA ALA A 125 12.46 41.47 -22.75
C ALA A 125 11.69 41.69 -24.06
N GLY A 126 10.41 42.06 -23.94
CA GLY A 126 9.62 42.66 -25.03
C GLY A 126 8.14 42.80 -24.67
N ALA A 127 7.68 44.05 -24.50
CA ALA A 127 6.38 44.46 -23.96
C ALA A 127 5.15 44.09 -24.80
N GLY A 128 3.99 43.98 -24.14
CA GLY A 128 2.66 44.17 -24.75
C GLY A 128 1.59 43.18 -24.30
N LEU A 129 0.79 43.57 -23.29
CA LEU A 129 -0.54 43.02 -23.02
C LEU A 129 -1.44 43.21 -24.26
N ASP A 130 -2.21 42.18 -24.66
CA ASP A 130 -3.64 42.41 -24.89
C ASP A 130 -4.47 41.13 -24.76
N ILE A 131 -5.61 41.27 -24.10
CA ILE A 131 -6.52 40.21 -23.67
C ILE A 131 -7.66 40.08 -24.69
N GLY A 132 -7.94 38.85 -25.16
CA GLY A 132 -9.32 38.40 -25.38
C GLY A 132 -9.90 38.34 -26.82
N ILE A 133 -10.20 37.10 -27.23
CA ILE A 133 -11.42 36.64 -27.94
C ILE A 133 -11.66 37.06 -29.42
N ALA A 134 -11.65 36.01 -30.27
CA ALA A 134 -12.36 35.78 -31.53
C ALA A 134 -12.08 36.64 -32.78
N LYS A 135 -11.51 36.02 -33.82
CA LYS A 135 -12.13 35.90 -35.17
C LYS A 135 -11.29 35.04 -36.12
N ALA A 136 -12.00 34.52 -37.10
CA ALA A 136 -11.59 33.50 -38.05
C ALA A 136 -10.40 33.87 -38.98
N ASN A 137 -9.72 32.79 -39.38
CA ASN A 137 -9.11 32.53 -40.68
C ASN A 137 -7.76 33.17 -41.08
N ILE A 138 -6.89 32.23 -41.48
CA ILE A 138 -5.75 32.30 -42.41
C ILE A 138 -4.35 32.39 -41.79
N ALA A 139 -3.56 31.39 -42.22
CA ALA A 139 -2.10 31.27 -42.20
C ALA A 139 -1.43 30.63 -40.98
N SER A 140 -0.62 29.63 -41.31
CA SER A 140 0.29 28.83 -40.48
C SER A 140 -0.40 27.80 -39.56
N LYS A 141 -0.41 26.56 -40.04
CA LYS A 141 -0.64 25.36 -39.22
C LYS A 141 0.57 25.19 -38.30
N ARG A 142 0.69 26.06 -37.29
CA ARG A 142 1.59 25.85 -36.16
C ARG A 142 0.95 24.77 -35.30
N GLU A 143 1.56 23.59 -35.26
CA GLU A 143 1.29 22.60 -34.22
C GLU A 143 1.58 23.24 -32.88
N ILE A 144 0.54 23.75 -32.21
CA ILE A 144 0.60 24.07 -30.80
C ILE A 144 0.58 22.71 -30.10
N LYS A 145 1.77 22.14 -29.87
CA LYS A 145 1.96 21.10 -28.86
C LYS A 145 1.77 21.75 -27.49
N THR A 146 0.51 21.94 -27.11
CA THR A 146 0.13 22.21 -25.73
C THR A 146 0.52 20.98 -24.92
N THR A 147 1.73 20.99 -24.38
CA THR A 147 2.18 19.94 -23.48
C THR A 147 1.54 20.22 -22.13
N THR A 148 0.29 19.78 -21.97
CA THR A 148 -0.36 19.71 -20.66
C THR A 148 0.23 18.52 -19.93
N SER A 149 1.36 18.72 -19.25
CA SER A 149 1.90 17.73 -18.31
C SER A 149 1.01 17.74 -17.07
N ALA A 150 -0.14 17.06 -17.14
CA ALA A 150 -0.94 16.78 -15.95
C ALA A 150 -0.20 15.70 -15.16
N ILE A 151 0.38 16.07 -14.02
CA ILE A 151 0.83 15.11 -13.01
C ILE A 151 -0.42 14.33 -12.60
N PHE A 152 -0.52 13.08 -13.05
CA PHE A 152 -1.67 12.24 -12.74
C PHE A 152 -1.58 11.84 -11.26
N LYS A 153 -2.37 12.50 -10.40
CA LYS A 153 -2.47 12.17 -8.97
C LYS A 153 -3.73 11.32 -8.75
N PRO A 154 -3.59 10.03 -8.39
CA PRO A 154 -4.73 9.15 -8.14
C PRO A 154 -5.41 9.51 -6.81
N ASP A 155 -6.19 10.59 -6.81
CA ASP A 155 -6.87 11.10 -5.60
C ASP A 155 -8.36 10.74 -5.54
N SER A 156 -8.87 10.01 -6.54
CA SER A 156 -10.26 9.58 -6.63
C SER A 156 -10.38 8.08 -6.34
N PRO A 157 -11.09 7.68 -5.26
CA PRO A 157 -11.32 6.27 -4.94
C PRO A 157 -11.98 5.48 -6.06
N SER A 158 -12.97 6.07 -6.76
CA SER A 158 -13.65 5.42 -7.89
C SER A 158 -12.74 5.22 -9.09
N TRP A 159 -11.84 6.17 -9.36
CA TRP A 159 -10.86 6.00 -10.41
C TRP A 159 -9.85 4.90 -10.04
N VAL A 160 -9.31 4.91 -8.82
CA VAL A 160 -8.37 3.88 -8.33
C VAL A 160 -9.02 2.49 -8.35
N ALA A 161 -10.26 2.38 -7.89
CA ALA A 161 -11.02 1.13 -7.94
C ALA A 161 -11.13 0.59 -9.37
N ASN A 162 -11.41 1.45 -10.35
CA ASN A 162 -11.51 1.05 -11.75
C ASN A 162 -10.20 0.52 -12.34
N GLN A 163 -9.05 1.01 -11.86
CA GLN A 163 -7.74 0.50 -12.29
C GLN A 163 -7.40 -0.83 -11.61
N LEU A 164 -7.78 -1.00 -10.35
CA LEU A 164 -7.36 -2.14 -9.53
C LEU A 164 -8.35 -3.30 -9.55
N LYS A 165 -9.62 -3.11 -9.96
CA LYS A 165 -10.69 -4.11 -9.83
C LYS A 165 -10.37 -5.46 -10.49
N ASP A 166 -9.66 -5.45 -11.62
CA ASP A 166 -9.31 -6.64 -12.40
C ASP A 166 -7.95 -7.23 -11.99
N LEU A 167 -7.23 -6.57 -11.08
CA LEU A 167 -5.98 -7.08 -10.52
C LEU A 167 -6.28 -8.18 -9.50
N SER A 168 -5.50 -9.26 -9.53
CA SER A 168 -5.58 -10.30 -8.50
C SER A 168 -4.40 -10.13 -7.55
N GLY A 169 -4.67 -9.89 -6.27
CA GLY A 169 -3.61 -9.68 -5.29
C GLY A 169 -4.08 -9.19 -3.94
N VAL A 170 -3.14 -9.07 -3.00
CA VAL A 170 -3.36 -8.52 -1.66
C VAL A 170 -2.45 -7.32 -1.47
N PHE A 171 -3.00 -6.23 -0.97
CA PHE A 171 -2.26 -5.05 -0.58
C PHE A 171 -2.36 -4.82 0.93
N LEU A 172 -1.22 -4.97 1.60
CA LEU A 172 -1.05 -4.67 3.01
C LEU A 172 -0.70 -3.18 3.20
N ILE A 173 -1.61 -2.44 3.81
CA ILE A 173 -1.44 -1.04 4.24
C ILE A 173 -1.19 -1.08 5.74
N ASP A 174 0.06 -0.92 6.15
CA ASP A 174 0.50 -0.98 7.54
C ASP A 174 0.70 0.42 8.14
N GLU A 175 0.67 0.51 9.46
CA GLU A 175 0.75 1.78 10.21
C GLU A 175 -0.29 2.82 9.74
N ALA A 176 -1.50 2.38 9.40
CA ALA A 176 -2.56 3.26 8.89
C ALA A 176 -2.99 4.33 9.92
N ASP A 177 -2.70 4.13 11.21
CA ASP A 177 -2.86 5.13 12.27
C ASP A 177 -1.94 6.35 12.09
N SER A 178 -0.81 6.22 11.39
CA SER A 178 0.10 7.32 11.08
C SER A 178 -0.48 8.35 10.10
N ILE A 179 -1.48 7.95 9.30
CA ILE A 179 -2.15 8.82 8.32
C ILE A 179 -2.87 9.95 9.08
N GLN A 180 -2.45 11.19 8.84
CA GLN A 180 -2.96 12.36 9.58
C GLN A 180 -4.32 12.86 9.06
N SER A 181 -4.59 12.65 7.78
CA SER A 181 -5.76 13.18 7.09
C SER A 181 -6.93 12.21 7.18
N ASP A 182 -8.01 12.62 7.85
CA ASP A 182 -9.26 11.87 7.86
C ASP A 182 -9.86 11.72 6.46
N ASP A 183 -9.62 12.67 5.56
CA ASP A 183 -10.03 12.57 4.15
C ASP A 183 -9.33 11.40 3.45
N ASP A 184 -8.03 11.22 3.67
CA ASP A 184 -7.29 10.10 3.09
C ASP A 184 -7.76 8.75 3.67
N LYS A 185 -8.05 8.68 4.98
CA LYS A 185 -8.66 7.49 5.60
C LYS A 185 -10.04 7.18 5.01
N LYS A 186 -10.89 8.20 4.81
CA LYS A 186 -12.20 8.04 4.16
C LYS A 186 -12.06 7.54 2.73
N LYS A 187 -11.11 8.06 1.96
CA LYS A 187 -10.83 7.59 0.59
C LYS A 187 -10.43 6.12 0.56
N ILE A 188 -9.63 5.65 1.52
CA ILE A 188 -9.32 4.22 1.67
C ILE A 188 -10.60 3.42 1.94
N ALA A 189 -11.45 3.88 2.85
CA ALA A 189 -12.73 3.24 3.17
C ALA A 189 -13.68 3.18 1.95
N GLU A 190 -13.79 4.26 1.18
CA GLU A 190 -14.56 4.30 -0.07
C GLU A 190 -14.00 3.33 -1.10
N LEU A 191 -12.68 3.25 -1.25
CA LEU A 191 -12.03 2.31 -2.16
C LEU A 191 -12.33 0.85 -1.78
N ILE A 192 -12.27 0.51 -0.48
CA ILE A 192 -12.66 -0.83 0.03
C ILE A 192 -14.08 -1.18 -0.42
N LYS A 193 -15.03 -0.25 -0.25
CA LYS A 193 -16.41 -0.45 -0.69
C LYS A 193 -16.48 -0.68 -2.20
N LEU A 194 -15.81 0.13 -3.00
CA LEU A 194 -15.86 0.04 -4.46
C LEU A 194 -15.27 -1.27 -4.99
N LEU A 195 -14.18 -1.75 -4.40
CA LEU A 195 -13.59 -3.06 -4.71
C LEU A 195 -14.51 -4.21 -4.28
N SER A 196 -15.18 -4.07 -3.13
CA SER A 196 -16.18 -5.03 -2.65
C SER A 196 -17.39 -5.10 -3.59
N ASP A 197 -17.97 -3.96 -3.96
CA ASP A 197 -19.15 -3.86 -4.83
C ASP A 197 -18.86 -4.37 -6.25
N SER A 198 -17.62 -4.25 -6.72
CA SER A 198 -17.17 -4.80 -8.01
C SER A 198 -16.72 -6.26 -7.94
N ASN A 199 -16.80 -6.89 -6.76
CA ASN A 199 -16.35 -8.26 -6.51
C ASN A 199 -14.89 -8.51 -6.95
N SER A 200 -14.02 -7.54 -6.65
CA SER A 200 -12.62 -7.58 -7.05
C SER A 200 -11.84 -8.69 -6.32
N ASP A 201 -10.92 -9.32 -7.06
CA ASP A 201 -9.88 -10.21 -6.53
C ASP A 201 -8.74 -9.43 -5.85
N PHE A 202 -8.74 -8.09 -5.93
CA PHE A 202 -7.78 -7.23 -5.27
C PHE A 202 -8.23 -6.93 -3.83
N LYS A 203 -7.52 -7.50 -2.86
CA LYS A 203 -7.84 -7.42 -1.44
C LYS A 203 -7.00 -6.38 -0.74
N LEU A 204 -7.64 -5.66 0.18
CA LEU A 204 -6.96 -4.71 1.06
C LEU A 204 -6.89 -5.29 2.47
N VAL A 205 -5.73 -5.18 3.09
CA VAL A 205 -5.48 -5.51 4.49
C VAL A 205 -4.93 -4.26 5.15
N VAL A 206 -5.76 -3.62 5.97
CA VAL A 206 -5.38 -2.40 6.68
C VAL A 206 -4.96 -2.76 8.09
N VAL A 207 -3.79 -2.29 8.53
CA VAL A 207 -3.22 -2.56 9.84
C VAL A 207 -2.87 -1.25 10.51
N GLY A 208 -3.22 -1.11 11.79
CA GLY A 208 -2.89 0.10 12.55
C GLY A 208 -3.11 -0.03 14.05
N ILE A 209 -2.60 0.92 14.81
CA ILE A 209 -2.91 1.09 16.23
C ILE A 209 -4.27 1.78 16.35
N ALA A 210 -5.23 1.12 17.00
CA ALA A 210 -6.54 1.68 17.28
C ALA A 210 -7.23 0.88 18.38
N ALA A 211 -8.16 1.52 19.10
CA ALA A 211 -9.05 0.80 20.02
C ALA A 211 -10.25 0.20 19.28
N THR A 212 -10.67 0.83 18.18
CA THR A 212 -11.79 0.40 17.33
C THR A 212 -11.43 0.44 15.86
N GLY A 213 -12.10 -0.38 15.04
CA GLY A 213 -11.90 -0.34 13.59
C GLY A 213 -12.23 1.02 12.96
N GLU A 214 -13.18 1.75 13.54
CA GLU A 214 -13.63 3.06 13.08
C GLU A 214 -12.51 4.12 13.06
N GLU A 215 -11.54 4.05 13.98
CA GLU A 215 -10.42 5.01 14.03
C GLU A 215 -9.50 4.92 12.80
N LEU A 216 -9.41 3.74 12.19
CA LEU A 216 -8.61 3.51 10.98
C LEU A 216 -9.39 3.80 9.70
N THR A 217 -10.72 3.80 9.75
CA THR A 217 -11.60 4.07 8.59
C THR A 217 -12.28 5.45 8.67
N ALA A 218 -11.95 6.26 9.68
CA ALA A 218 -12.59 7.53 10.00
C ALA A 218 -14.12 7.43 10.16
N GLY A 219 -14.58 6.33 10.78
CA GLY A 219 -15.99 6.09 11.11
C GLY A 219 -16.90 5.92 9.89
N HIS A 220 -16.35 5.52 8.74
CA HIS A 220 -17.12 5.46 7.50
C HIS A 220 -18.18 4.33 7.56
N PRO A 221 -19.49 4.61 7.60
CA PRO A 221 -20.51 3.60 7.94
C PRO A 221 -20.64 2.45 6.93
N SER A 222 -20.19 2.68 5.69
CA SER A 222 -20.43 1.74 4.60
C SER A 222 -19.42 0.60 4.50
N VAL A 223 -18.37 0.56 5.34
CA VAL A 223 -17.34 -0.49 5.25
C VAL A 223 -17.56 -1.66 6.20
N GLU A 224 -18.48 -1.55 7.17
CA GLU A 224 -18.74 -2.59 8.18
C GLU A 224 -19.02 -3.97 7.57
N ARG A 225 -19.81 -4.03 6.48
CA ARG A 225 -20.12 -5.31 5.81
C ARG A 225 -18.99 -5.86 4.95
N CYS A 226 -18.08 -4.98 4.52
CA CYS A 226 -16.98 -5.30 3.61
C CYS A 226 -15.70 -5.66 4.36
N LEU A 227 -15.62 -5.29 5.64
CA LEU A 227 -14.46 -5.51 6.49
C LEU A 227 -14.68 -6.67 7.44
N LYS A 228 -13.67 -7.53 7.52
CA LYS A 228 -13.51 -8.45 8.63
C LYS A 228 -12.51 -7.86 9.60
N GLU A 229 -13.00 -7.58 10.81
CA GLU A 229 -12.18 -7.07 11.89
C GLU A 229 -11.45 -8.20 12.63
N VAL A 230 -10.18 -7.95 12.92
CA VAL A 230 -9.29 -8.82 13.69
C VAL A 230 -8.56 -7.94 14.72
N SER A 231 -9.08 -7.93 15.94
CA SER A 231 -8.51 -7.21 17.07
C SER A 231 -7.46 -8.06 17.80
N LEU A 232 -6.31 -7.48 18.12
CA LEU A 232 -5.17 -8.14 18.81
C LEU A 232 -4.82 -7.49 20.15
#